data_AF-A0A961WH88-F1
#
_entry.id   AF-A0A961WH88-F1
#
_cell.length_a   1.000
_cell.length_b   1.000
_cell.length_c   1.000
_cell.angle_alpha   90.00
_cell.angle_beta   90.00
_cell.angle_gamma   90.00
#
_symmetry.space_group_name_H-M   'P 1'
#
loop_
_entity.id
_entity.type
_entity.pdbx_description
1 polymer ?
#
loop_
_entity_poly.entity_id
_entity_poly.type
_entity_poly.pdbx_seq_one_letter_code
_entity_poly.pdbx_strand_id
1 'polypeptide(L)'
;MVLNLLAVGLVQHSVDASAAGARLLAQRSTSAGKNADFSRPEDVLAFISSYREEKPSGRVPEMVHAMSRLAMLNDPEECGIYVGFLAGVIRESGTAAEAEKLVAKMFPLPPGDQVVLIKAIAYSERADWRALMMRFVERMPARKVLIERFLYRDASGLEGLMTETTGAFAVDVNWGIYFATGEAAPAQRIIATLAWTADRNSVEKLTIGSMAKWTLATNATRDKDLRDIMKAQMNTQPAVVRKPLAEVIEAAETFEVKRIKNDALKAIEELKLKGPEWRRDTVWWGQAGQTLFALGCVAAAAAGQVEFGVPCVIGGALSSAALKYLVPQQ
;
A
#
# COMPACT_ATOMS: atom_id res chain seq x y z
N MET A 1 30.65 23.80 -46.13
CA MET A 1 29.50 22.87 -46.13
C MET A 1 29.95 21.47 -45.70
N VAL A 2 30.55 21.32 -44.50
CA VAL A 2 31.01 20.02 -43.95
C VAL A 2 30.75 19.87 -42.44
N LEU A 3 30.40 20.94 -41.70
CA LEU A 3 30.19 20.85 -40.25
C LEU A 3 28.80 20.37 -39.78
N ASN A 4 27.81 20.22 -40.67
CA ASN A 4 26.43 19.87 -40.27
C ASN A 4 26.09 18.36 -40.32
N LEU A 5 27.00 17.49 -40.76
CA LEU A 5 26.75 16.05 -40.88
C LEU A 5 27.29 15.22 -39.71
N LEU A 6 28.20 15.75 -38.89
CA LEU A 6 28.77 15.04 -37.74
C LEU A 6 27.95 15.18 -36.45
N ALA A 7 27.14 16.23 -36.31
CA ALA A 7 26.29 16.45 -35.13
C ALA A 7 25.03 15.56 -35.12
N VAL A 8 24.56 15.12 -36.29
CA VAL A 8 23.34 14.28 -36.42
C VAL A 8 23.63 12.82 -36.04
N GLY A 9 24.81 12.29 -36.39
CA GLY A 9 25.18 10.90 -36.09
C GLY A 9 25.44 10.60 -34.60
N LEU A 10 25.94 11.58 -33.84
CA LEU A 10 26.20 11.43 -32.40
C LEU A 10 24.91 11.49 -31.55
N VAL A 11 23.90 12.21 -32.01
CA VAL A 11 22.59 12.26 -31.35
C VAL A 11 21.80 10.98 -31.60
N GLN A 12 21.85 10.40 -32.81
CA GLN A 12 21.17 9.12 -33.07
C GLN A 12 21.79 7.93 -32.34
N HIS A 13 23.13 7.83 -32.26
CA HIS A 13 23.76 6.74 -31.51
C HIS A 13 23.53 6.78 -29.99
N SER A 14 23.33 7.96 -29.40
CA SER A 14 23.02 8.09 -27.96
C SER A 14 21.55 7.77 -27.63
N VAL A 15 20.62 8.07 -28.54
CA VAL A 15 19.20 7.72 -28.40
C VAL A 15 18.99 6.21 -28.58
N ASP A 16 19.69 5.58 -29.52
CA ASP A 16 19.59 4.13 -29.75
C ASP A 16 20.22 3.30 -28.62
N ALA A 17 21.33 3.76 -28.03
CA ALA A 17 21.95 3.12 -26.86
C ALA A 17 21.07 3.25 -25.59
N SER A 18 20.39 4.38 -25.42
CA SER A 18 19.43 4.61 -24.33
C SER A 18 18.17 3.74 -24.49
N ALA A 19 17.64 3.63 -25.71
CA ALA A 19 16.49 2.78 -26.02
C ALA A 19 16.82 1.28 -25.89
N ALA A 20 18.04 0.86 -26.26
CA ALA A 20 18.52 -0.51 -26.07
C ALA A 20 18.73 -0.85 -24.59
N GLY A 21 19.29 0.08 -23.79
CA GLY A 21 19.45 -0.08 -22.34
C GLY A 21 18.10 -0.14 -21.60
N ALA A 22 17.15 0.72 -21.99
CA ALA A 22 15.79 0.69 -21.46
C ALA A 22 15.03 -0.58 -21.84
N ARG A 23 15.22 -1.09 -23.08
CA ARG A 23 14.68 -2.38 -23.52
C ARG A 23 15.30 -3.56 -22.79
N LEU A 24 16.60 -3.53 -22.50
CA LEU A 24 17.28 -4.60 -21.75
C LEU A 24 16.86 -4.64 -20.27
N LEU A 25 16.63 -3.48 -19.67
CA LEU A 25 16.11 -3.36 -18.30
C LEU A 25 14.62 -3.74 -18.22
N ALA A 26 13.82 -3.36 -19.22
CA ALA A 26 12.43 -3.80 -19.35
C ALA A 26 12.33 -5.32 -19.64
N GLN A 27 13.22 -5.88 -20.48
CA GLN A 27 13.31 -7.32 -20.73
C GLN A 27 13.79 -8.09 -19.49
N ARG A 28 14.72 -7.54 -18.70
CA ARG A 28 15.11 -8.14 -17.42
C ARG A 28 13.98 -8.11 -16.39
N SER A 29 13.22 -7.02 -16.31
CA SER A 29 12.06 -6.89 -15.41
C SER A 29 10.93 -7.87 -15.78
N THR A 30 10.64 -8.01 -17.08
CA THR A 30 9.63 -8.95 -17.59
C THR A 30 10.08 -10.41 -17.49
N SER A 31 11.37 -10.72 -17.68
CA SER A 31 11.88 -12.09 -17.50
C SER A 31 12.01 -12.49 -16.03
N ALA A 32 12.30 -11.52 -15.14
CA ALA A 32 12.47 -11.77 -13.70
C ALA A 32 11.16 -12.23 -13.05
N GLY A 33 10.01 -11.65 -13.42
CA GLY A 33 8.69 -12.08 -12.92
C GLY A 33 8.28 -13.48 -13.42
N LYS A 34 8.57 -13.81 -14.68
CA LYS A 34 8.22 -15.11 -15.29
C LYS A 34 8.88 -16.30 -14.61
N ASN A 35 10.17 -16.18 -14.26
CA ASN A 35 11.00 -17.28 -13.78
C ASN A 35 11.53 -17.06 -12.34
N ALA A 36 10.93 -16.15 -11.56
CA ALA A 36 11.35 -15.91 -10.18
C ALA A 36 11.36 -17.21 -9.35
N ASP A 37 12.50 -17.66 -8.85
CA ASP A 37 12.63 -18.87 -8.00
C ASP A 37 12.07 -18.66 -6.56
N PHE A 38 11.42 -17.52 -6.31
CA PHE A 38 10.89 -17.07 -5.00
C PHE A 38 11.85 -17.38 -3.83
N SER A 39 13.13 -17.09 -4.03
CA SER A 39 14.20 -17.42 -3.10
C SER A 39 14.34 -16.40 -1.98
N ARG A 40 13.85 -15.18 -2.22
CA ARG A 40 13.91 -14.05 -1.28
C ARG A 40 12.60 -13.25 -1.27
N PRO A 41 12.31 -12.48 -0.21
CA PRO A 41 11.12 -11.64 -0.14
C PRO A 41 10.97 -10.66 -1.31
N GLU A 42 12.09 -10.17 -1.85
CA GLU A 42 12.08 -9.24 -2.98
C GLU A 42 11.53 -9.90 -4.26
N ASP A 43 11.76 -11.19 -4.44
CA ASP A 43 11.32 -11.94 -5.62
C ASP A 43 9.78 -12.04 -5.63
N VAL A 44 9.17 -12.19 -4.44
CA VAL A 44 7.70 -12.17 -4.26
C VAL A 44 7.13 -10.80 -4.60
N LEU A 45 7.73 -9.72 -4.09
CA LEU A 45 7.25 -8.36 -4.36
C LEU A 45 7.41 -7.97 -5.84
N ALA A 46 8.50 -8.39 -6.48
CA ALA A 46 8.71 -8.20 -7.91
C ALA A 46 7.68 -8.97 -8.76
N PHE A 47 7.33 -10.18 -8.34
CA PHE A 47 6.25 -10.94 -8.96
C PHE A 47 4.90 -10.25 -8.82
N ILE A 48 4.55 -9.76 -7.62
CA ILE A 48 3.29 -9.04 -7.38
C ILE A 48 3.20 -7.78 -8.26
N SER A 49 4.27 -6.99 -8.31
CA SER A 49 4.25 -5.71 -9.06
C SER A 49 4.17 -5.87 -10.57
N SER A 50 4.70 -6.98 -11.11
CA SER A 50 4.65 -7.29 -12.56
C SER A 50 3.51 -8.24 -12.94
N TYR A 51 2.77 -8.79 -11.96
CA TYR A 51 1.79 -9.84 -12.18
C TYR A 51 0.75 -9.50 -13.26
N ARG A 52 0.25 -8.26 -13.25
CA ARG A 52 -0.83 -7.80 -14.15
C ARG A 52 -0.54 -7.93 -15.63
N GLU A 53 0.73 -7.87 -16.01
CA GLU A 53 1.12 -7.85 -17.43
C GLU A 53 0.78 -9.19 -18.11
N GLU A 54 0.83 -10.29 -17.36
CA GLU A 54 0.72 -11.64 -17.93
C GLU A 54 -0.18 -12.59 -17.13
N LYS A 55 -0.54 -12.18 -15.91
CA LYS A 55 -1.39 -12.91 -14.96
C LYS A 55 -1.02 -14.40 -14.84
N PRO A 56 0.24 -14.75 -14.46
CA PRO A 56 0.67 -16.13 -14.32
C PRO A 56 0.08 -16.80 -13.06
N SER A 57 -1.25 -16.93 -13.00
CA SER A 57 -2.01 -17.45 -11.85
C SER A 57 -1.57 -18.85 -11.42
N GLY A 58 -1.03 -19.66 -12.34
CA GLY A 58 -0.45 -20.98 -12.05
C GLY A 58 0.75 -20.96 -11.10
N ARG A 59 1.48 -19.83 -10.99
CA ARG A 59 2.64 -19.65 -10.10
C ARG A 59 2.27 -19.12 -8.72
N VAL A 60 1.04 -18.65 -8.52
CA VAL A 60 0.60 -18.08 -7.24
C VAL A 60 0.67 -19.10 -6.10
N PRO A 61 0.30 -20.39 -6.27
CA PRO A 61 0.50 -21.38 -5.21
C PRO A 61 1.98 -21.55 -4.80
N GLU A 62 2.90 -21.54 -5.77
CA GLU A 62 4.34 -21.62 -5.53
C GLU A 62 4.83 -20.43 -4.70
N MET A 63 4.40 -19.21 -5.08
CA MET A 63 4.65 -17.98 -4.34
C MET A 63 4.12 -18.04 -2.90
N VAL A 64 2.92 -18.58 -2.68
CA VAL A 64 2.33 -18.72 -1.33
C VAL A 64 3.18 -19.63 -0.45
N HIS A 65 3.62 -20.77 -0.97
CA HIS A 65 4.53 -21.66 -0.25
C HIS A 65 5.87 -20.99 0.03
N ALA A 66 6.38 -20.16 -0.88
CA ALA A 66 7.60 -19.40 -0.65
C ALA A 66 7.43 -18.33 0.44
N MET A 67 6.33 -17.57 0.43
CA MET A 67 6.03 -16.59 1.49
C MET A 67 6.01 -17.23 2.87
N SER A 68 5.42 -18.42 3.00
CA SER A 68 5.44 -19.21 4.24
C SER A 68 6.87 -19.59 4.66
N ARG A 69 7.67 -20.18 3.75
CA ARG A 69 9.08 -20.52 4.03
C ARG A 69 9.93 -19.31 4.41
N LEU A 70 9.65 -18.16 3.83
CA LEU A 70 10.35 -16.89 4.06
C LEU A 70 9.78 -16.11 5.25
N ALA A 71 8.88 -16.69 6.04
CA ALA A 71 8.27 -16.06 7.22
C ALA A 71 7.54 -14.72 6.93
N MET A 72 7.10 -14.51 5.69
CA MET A 72 6.43 -13.29 5.24
C MET A 72 4.96 -13.20 5.68
N LEU A 73 4.42 -14.29 6.23
CA LEU A 73 3.02 -14.42 6.64
C LEU A 73 2.84 -14.44 8.17
N ASN A 74 3.93 -14.32 8.93
CA ASN A 74 3.95 -14.49 10.38
C ASN A 74 3.17 -13.40 11.13
N ASP A 75 3.10 -12.19 10.57
CA ASP A 75 2.36 -11.08 11.14
C ASP A 75 1.06 -10.84 10.34
N PRO A 76 -0.11 -11.19 10.90
CA PRO A 76 -1.40 -11.02 10.24
C PRO A 76 -1.81 -9.55 10.02
N GLU A 77 -1.18 -8.60 10.71
CA GLU A 77 -1.44 -7.16 10.59
C GLU A 77 -0.54 -6.51 9.54
N GLU A 78 0.64 -7.07 9.29
CA GLU A 78 1.59 -6.56 8.27
C GLU A 78 1.46 -7.26 6.90
N CYS A 79 0.68 -8.33 6.78
CA CYS A 79 0.55 -9.09 5.54
C CYS A 79 -0.51 -8.55 4.55
N GLY A 80 -0.99 -7.31 4.73
CA GLY A 80 -2.10 -6.72 3.98
C GLY A 80 -1.93 -6.82 2.46
N ILE A 81 -0.73 -6.51 1.95
CA ILE A 81 -0.45 -6.56 0.51
C ILE A 81 -0.57 -7.98 -0.05
N TYR A 82 -0.12 -8.99 0.68
CA TYR A 82 -0.20 -10.39 0.27
C TYR A 82 -1.64 -10.90 0.34
N VAL A 83 -2.38 -10.54 1.40
CA VAL A 83 -3.81 -10.83 1.53
C VAL A 83 -4.58 -10.25 0.36
N GLY A 84 -4.36 -8.97 0.04
CA GLY A 84 -5.01 -8.27 -1.04
C GLY A 84 -4.69 -8.86 -2.41
N PHE A 85 -3.42 -9.17 -2.65
CA PHE A 85 -3.00 -9.78 -3.91
C PHE A 85 -3.68 -11.13 -4.13
N LEU A 86 -3.66 -12.01 -3.13
CA LEU A 86 -4.36 -13.28 -3.20
C LEU A 86 -5.87 -13.11 -3.35
N ALA A 87 -6.47 -12.13 -2.66
CA ALA A 87 -7.89 -11.80 -2.82
C ALA A 87 -8.23 -11.42 -4.27
N GLY A 88 -7.39 -10.58 -4.91
CA GLY A 88 -7.56 -10.20 -6.31
C GLY A 88 -7.37 -11.37 -7.29
N VAL A 89 -6.37 -12.22 -7.07
CA VAL A 89 -6.19 -13.44 -7.90
C VAL A 89 -7.38 -14.39 -7.74
N ILE A 90 -7.89 -14.58 -6.52
CA ILE A 90 -9.08 -15.40 -6.26
C ILE A 90 -10.32 -14.77 -6.92
N ARG A 91 -10.49 -13.46 -6.84
CA ARG A 91 -11.58 -12.73 -7.51
C ARG A 91 -11.60 -13.00 -9.01
N GLU A 92 -10.44 -12.91 -9.66
CA GLU A 92 -10.31 -13.11 -11.10
C GLU A 92 -10.27 -14.58 -11.54
N SER A 93 -10.10 -15.51 -10.60
CA SER A 93 -10.28 -16.93 -10.91
C SER A 93 -11.72 -17.15 -11.35
N GLY A 94 -11.95 -17.73 -12.54
CA GLY A 94 -13.26 -17.70 -13.18
C GLY A 94 -14.38 -18.36 -12.37
N THR A 95 -14.66 -19.61 -12.68
CA THR A 95 -15.72 -20.40 -12.04
C THR A 95 -15.38 -20.74 -10.57
N ALA A 96 -16.40 -21.10 -9.79
CA ALA A 96 -16.22 -21.56 -8.41
C ALA A 96 -15.25 -22.74 -8.29
N ALA A 97 -15.27 -23.66 -9.26
CA ALA A 97 -14.37 -24.81 -9.31
C ALA A 97 -12.90 -24.41 -9.58
N GLU A 98 -12.67 -23.37 -10.39
CA GLU A 98 -11.32 -22.85 -10.64
C GLU A 98 -10.76 -22.15 -9.41
N ALA A 99 -11.58 -21.36 -8.71
CA ALA A 99 -11.23 -20.74 -7.44
C ALA A 99 -10.85 -21.79 -6.38
N GLU A 100 -11.67 -22.83 -6.23
CA GLU A 100 -11.41 -23.96 -5.34
C GLU A 100 -10.11 -24.67 -5.71
N LYS A 101 -9.91 -25.00 -7.00
CA LYS A 101 -8.67 -25.65 -7.47
C LYS A 101 -7.44 -24.80 -7.20
N LEU A 102 -7.54 -23.48 -7.38
CA LEU A 102 -6.45 -22.54 -7.10
C LEU A 102 -6.10 -22.53 -5.61
N VAL A 103 -7.08 -22.29 -4.73
CA VAL A 103 -6.89 -22.26 -3.28
C VAL A 103 -6.40 -23.61 -2.77
N ALA A 104 -6.91 -24.72 -3.32
CA ALA A 104 -6.53 -26.06 -2.89
C ALA A 104 -5.03 -26.34 -3.08
N LYS A 105 -4.39 -25.77 -4.12
CA LYS A 105 -2.96 -25.89 -4.40
C LYS A 105 -2.07 -25.08 -3.46
N MET A 106 -2.63 -24.09 -2.77
CA MET A 106 -1.90 -23.30 -1.77
C MET A 106 -1.69 -24.07 -0.47
N PHE A 107 -2.33 -25.23 -0.29
CA PHE A 107 -2.13 -26.11 0.86
C PHE A 107 -1.10 -27.21 0.57
N PRO A 108 -0.46 -27.79 1.61
CA PRO A 108 -0.61 -27.46 3.03
C PRO A 108 0.12 -26.17 3.43
N LEU A 109 -0.41 -25.45 4.43
CA LEU A 109 0.26 -24.32 5.09
C LEU A 109 0.33 -24.57 6.60
N PRO A 110 1.38 -24.08 7.29
CA PRO A 110 1.42 -24.03 8.74
C PRO A 110 0.18 -23.31 9.29
N PRO A 111 -0.34 -23.68 10.47
CA PRO A 111 -1.51 -23.04 11.04
C PRO A 111 -1.41 -21.50 11.11
N GLY A 112 -0.23 -20.97 11.47
CA GLY A 112 0.07 -19.53 11.47
C GLY A 112 -0.35 -18.84 10.17
N ASP A 113 0.15 -19.40 9.07
CA ASP A 113 0.07 -18.80 7.74
C ASP A 113 -1.31 -18.94 7.09
N GLN A 114 -2.12 -19.90 7.54
CA GLN A 114 -3.48 -20.12 7.01
C GLN A 114 -4.39 -18.89 7.13
N VAL A 115 -4.09 -17.98 8.07
CA VAL A 115 -4.83 -16.71 8.24
C VAL A 115 -4.85 -15.89 6.94
N VAL A 116 -3.76 -15.92 6.16
CA VAL A 116 -3.68 -15.19 4.89
C VAL A 116 -4.76 -15.65 3.90
N LEU A 117 -4.99 -16.96 3.80
CA LEU A 117 -5.96 -17.54 2.88
C LEU A 117 -7.39 -17.27 3.33
N ILE A 118 -7.65 -17.33 4.64
CA ILE A 118 -8.97 -17.01 5.19
C ILE A 118 -9.35 -15.57 4.86
N LYS A 119 -8.43 -14.62 5.14
CA LYS A 119 -8.64 -13.20 4.83
C LYS A 119 -8.74 -12.97 3.31
N ALA A 120 -7.88 -13.59 2.51
CA ALA A 120 -7.89 -13.44 1.05
C ALA A 120 -9.21 -13.91 0.42
N ILE A 121 -9.75 -15.05 0.87
CA ILE A 121 -11.08 -15.52 0.43
C ILE A 121 -12.16 -14.50 0.83
N ALA A 122 -12.19 -14.07 2.10
CA ALA A 122 -13.17 -13.12 2.60
C ALA A 122 -13.15 -11.77 1.86
N TYR A 123 -11.95 -11.30 1.49
CA TYR A 123 -11.75 -10.01 0.82
C TYR A 123 -11.71 -10.09 -0.70
N SER A 124 -11.90 -11.27 -1.30
CA SER A 124 -11.98 -11.44 -2.76
C SER A 124 -13.20 -10.76 -3.38
N GLU A 125 -14.20 -10.40 -2.56
CA GLU A 125 -15.49 -9.83 -2.97
C GLU A 125 -16.27 -10.70 -3.98
N ARG A 126 -15.94 -11.99 -4.10
CA ARG A 126 -16.72 -12.92 -4.91
C ARG A 126 -18.07 -13.18 -4.27
N ALA A 127 -19.13 -13.28 -5.06
CA ALA A 127 -20.46 -13.60 -4.55
C ALA A 127 -20.51 -14.94 -3.76
N ASP A 128 -19.66 -15.90 -4.13
CA ASP A 128 -19.58 -17.25 -3.53
C ASP A 128 -18.47 -17.40 -2.47
N TRP A 129 -17.84 -16.32 -1.98
CA TRP A 129 -16.68 -16.43 -1.08
C TRP A 129 -16.96 -17.25 0.19
N ARG A 130 -18.18 -17.16 0.75
CA ARG A 130 -18.58 -17.95 1.93
C ARG A 130 -18.63 -19.44 1.60
N ALA A 131 -19.21 -19.80 0.46
CA ALA A 131 -19.24 -21.18 -0.01
C ALA A 131 -17.84 -21.72 -0.30
N LEU A 132 -16.97 -20.90 -0.88
CA LEU A 132 -15.56 -21.24 -1.08
C LEU A 132 -14.84 -21.47 0.25
N MET A 133 -15.01 -20.59 1.24
CA MET A 133 -14.40 -20.70 2.56
C MET A 133 -14.82 -21.98 3.28
N MET A 134 -16.10 -22.36 3.21
CA MET A 134 -16.62 -23.58 3.85
C MET A 134 -15.93 -24.86 3.35
N ARG A 135 -15.51 -24.91 2.08
CA ARG A 135 -14.82 -26.08 1.49
C ARG A 135 -13.46 -26.36 2.11
N PHE A 136 -12.84 -25.36 2.73
CA PHE A 136 -11.49 -25.47 3.29
C PHE A 136 -11.46 -25.53 4.82
N VAL A 137 -12.60 -25.50 5.51
CA VAL A 137 -12.68 -25.51 6.99
C VAL A 137 -11.94 -26.71 7.58
N GLU A 138 -12.17 -27.91 7.04
CA GLU A 138 -11.55 -29.13 7.56
C GLU A 138 -10.05 -29.24 7.27
N ARG A 139 -9.51 -28.42 6.35
CA ARG A 139 -8.06 -28.29 6.12
C ARG A 139 -7.40 -27.29 7.08
N MET A 140 -8.19 -26.53 7.84
CA MET A 140 -7.73 -25.49 8.77
C MET A 140 -8.36 -25.65 10.17
N PRO A 141 -8.24 -26.81 10.83
CA PRO A 141 -8.92 -27.07 12.11
C PRO A 141 -8.52 -26.09 13.21
N ALA A 142 -7.26 -25.64 13.23
CA ALA A 142 -6.74 -24.65 14.17
C ALA A 142 -7.27 -23.22 13.94
N ARG A 143 -8.08 -23.00 12.89
CA ARG A 143 -8.63 -21.69 12.50
C ARG A 143 -10.14 -21.67 12.44
N LYS A 144 -10.85 -22.71 12.90
CA LYS A 144 -12.32 -22.79 12.90
C LYS A 144 -12.97 -21.54 13.52
N VAL A 145 -12.46 -21.05 14.65
CA VAL A 145 -12.97 -19.84 15.33
C VAL A 145 -12.88 -18.59 14.44
N LEU A 146 -11.76 -18.40 13.72
CA LEU A 146 -11.60 -17.26 12.82
C LEU A 146 -12.54 -17.38 11.61
N ILE A 147 -12.66 -18.58 11.05
CA ILE A 147 -13.54 -18.86 9.92
C ILE A 147 -15.00 -18.61 10.31
N GLU A 148 -15.44 -19.10 11.46
CA GLU A 148 -16.79 -18.87 11.98
C GLU A 148 -17.08 -17.39 12.19
N ARG A 149 -16.08 -16.60 12.62
CA ARG A 149 -16.23 -15.15 12.75
C ARG A 149 -16.56 -14.49 11.42
N PHE A 150 -15.88 -14.87 10.34
CA PHE A 150 -16.18 -14.39 8.99
C PHE A 150 -17.54 -14.90 8.48
N LEU A 151 -17.88 -16.16 8.72
CA LEU A 151 -19.11 -16.75 8.19
C LEU A 151 -20.37 -16.22 8.89
N TYR A 152 -20.34 -16.01 10.21
CA TYR A 152 -21.55 -15.85 11.02
C TYR A 152 -21.60 -14.61 11.91
N ARG A 153 -20.48 -13.95 12.22
CA ARG A 153 -20.43 -12.87 13.23
C ARG A 153 -20.22 -11.48 12.63
N ASP A 154 -20.69 -11.27 11.40
CA ASP A 154 -20.61 -9.99 10.69
C ASP A 154 -19.20 -9.39 10.70
N ALA A 155 -18.17 -10.24 10.57
CA ALA A 155 -16.83 -9.72 10.38
C ALA A 155 -16.82 -8.89 9.09
N SER A 156 -16.41 -7.63 9.21
CA SER A 156 -16.30 -6.72 8.08
C SER A 156 -15.61 -7.41 6.91
N GLY A 157 -16.33 -7.51 5.78
CA GLY A 157 -15.71 -7.72 4.49
C GLY A 157 -14.77 -6.56 4.15
N LEU A 158 -14.25 -6.54 2.93
CA LEU A 158 -13.32 -5.51 2.49
C LEU A 158 -13.82 -4.08 2.74
N GLU A 159 -15.12 -3.84 2.60
CA GLU A 159 -15.77 -2.54 2.78
C GLU A 159 -15.62 -1.95 4.18
N GLY A 160 -15.58 -2.79 5.23
CA GLY A 160 -15.49 -2.32 6.62
C GLY A 160 -14.07 -2.25 7.16
N LEU A 161 -13.03 -2.41 6.33
CA LEU A 161 -11.63 -2.38 6.78
C LEU A 161 -11.05 -0.97 6.90
N MET A 162 -11.61 0.04 6.24
CA MET A 162 -11.05 1.39 6.25
C MET A 162 -11.44 2.15 7.52
N THR A 163 -10.82 1.78 8.65
CA THR A 163 -11.02 2.41 9.97
C THR A 163 -9.71 2.98 10.49
N GLU A 164 -9.74 3.76 11.57
CA GLU A 164 -8.51 4.28 12.18
C GLU A 164 -7.54 3.17 12.61
N THR A 165 -8.04 2.03 13.10
CA THR A 165 -7.21 0.92 13.57
C THR A 165 -6.76 -0.01 12.45
N THR A 166 -7.60 -0.22 11.44
CA THR A 166 -7.34 -1.20 10.37
C THR A 166 -6.98 -0.55 9.03
N GLY A 167 -6.90 0.78 8.97
CA GLY A 167 -6.73 1.54 7.74
C GLY A 167 -5.39 1.31 7.05
N ALA A 168 -4.30 1.14 7.81
CA ALA A 168 -2.99 0.77 7.26
C ALA A 168 -3.08 -0.57 6.50
N PHE A 169 -3.56 -1.61 7.19
CA PHE A 169 -3.81 -2.93 6.60
C PHE A 169 -4.78 -2.84 5.41
N ALA A 170 -5.84 -2.02 5.50
CA ALA A 170 -6.83 -1.85 4.43
C ALA A 170 -6.24 -1.21 3.17
N VAL A 171 -5.37 -0.21 3.32
CA VAL A 171 -4.65 0.40 2.20
C VAL A 171 -3.79 -0.66 1.50
N ASP A 172 -3.03 -1.45 2.26
CA ASP A 172 -2.19 -2.51 1.70
C ASP A 172 -3.01 -3.61 1.02
N VAL A 173 -4.16 -4.01 1.59
CA VAL A 173 -5.10 -4.95 0.93
C VAL A 173 -5.60 -4.39 -0.40
N ASN A 174 -5.99 -3.12 -0.46
CA ASN A 174 -6.43 -2.53 -1.72
C ASN A 174 -5.30 -2.40 -2.75
N TRP A 175 -4.06 -2.14 -2.31
CA TRP A 175 -2.89 -2.19 -3.21
C TRP A 175 -2.67 -3.58 -3.77
N GLY A 176 -2.73 -4.60 -2.92
CA GLY A 176 -2.63 -5.99 -3.35
C GLY A 176 -3.69 -6.36 -4.39
N ILE A 177 -4.96 -6.02 -4.14
CA ILE A 177 -6.04 -6.29 -5.10
C ILE A 177 -5.77 -5.53 -6.41
N TYR A 178 -5.39 -4.24 -6.33
CA TYR A 178 -5.03 -3.46 -7.51
C TYR A 178 -3.89 -4.12 -8.32
N PHE A 179 -2.82 -4.58 -7.67
CA PHE A 179 -1.71 -5.26 -8.33
C PHE A 179 -2.07 -6.63 -8.91
N ALA A 180 -3.15 -7.26 -8.47
CA ALA A 180 -3.65 -8.48 -9.08
C ALA A 180 -4.54 -8.17 -10.30
N THR A 181 -5.44 -7.18 -10.18
CA THR A 181 -6.55 -7.02 -11.13
C THR A 181 -6.41 -5.83 -12.08
N GLY A 182 -5.83 -4.72 -11.62
CA GLY A 182 -5.85 -3.43 -12.31
C GLY A 182 -7.21 -2.72 -12.27
N GLU A 183 -8.18 -3.23 -11.51
CA GLU A 183 -9.50 -2.61 -11.40
C GLU A 183 -9.44 -1.23 -10.74
N ALA A 184 -10.37 -0.34 -11.11
CA ALA A 184 -10.42 1.00 -10.55
C ALA A 184 -10.87 1.03 -9.08
N ALA A 185 -11.73 0.09 -8.64
CA ALA A 185 -12.35 0.15 -7.32
C ALA A 185 -11.35 0.11 -6.14
N PRO A 186 -10.33 -0.77 -6.11
CA PRO A 186 -9.31 -0.73 -5.06
C PRO A 186 -8.51 0.59 -5.05
N ALA A 187 -8.13 1.11 -6.22
CA ALA A 187 -7.45 2.40 -6.33
C ALA A 187 -8.34 3.56 -5.83
N GLN A 188 -9.63 3.55 -6.14
CA GLN A 188 -10.59 4.53 -5.65
C GLN A 188 -10.71 4.52 -4.11
N ARG A 189 -10.69 3.34 -3.49
CA ARG A 189 -10.70 3.21 -2.02
C ARG A 189 -9.43 3.82 -1.40
N ILE A 190 -8.26 3.61 -2.00
CA ILE A 190 -7.00 4.24 -1.55
C ILE A 190 -7.04 5.76 -1.75
N ILE A 191 -7.58 6.23 -2.88
CA ILE A 191 -7.77 7.67 -3.17
C ILE A 191 -8.69 8.31 -2.12
N ALA A 192 -9.77 7.64 -1.71
CA ALA A 192 -10.68 8.16 -0.68
C ALA A 192 -9.96 8.39 0.66
N THR A 193 -8.96 7.57 1.00
CA THR A 193 -8.14 7.72 2.22
C THR A 193 -7.32 9.02 2.23
N LEU A 194 -7.13 9.69 1.08
CA LEU A 194 -6.50 11.01 1.03
C LEU A 194 -7.24 12.06 1.87
N ALA A 195 -8.54 11.88 2.14
CA ALA A 195 -9.28 12.74 3.07
C ALA A 195 -8.61 12.83 4.45
N TRP A 196 -7.94 11.77 4.91
CA TRP A 196 -7.29 11.73 6.21
C TRP A 196 -6.01 12.57 6.27
N THR A 197 -5.48 13.03 5.13
CA THR A 197 -4.38 14.02 5.11
C THR A 197 -4.79 15.38 5.67
N ALA A 198 -6.10 15.65 5.75
CA ALA A 198 -6.66 16.83 6.39
C ALA A 198 -6.86 16.66 7.90
N ASP A 199 -6.68 15.46 8.46
CA ASP A 199 -6.85 15.23 9.89
C ASP A 199 -5.75 15.97 10.68
N ARG A 200 -6.15 16.62 11.77
CA ARG A 200 -5.29 17.42 12.67
C ARG A 200 -5.39 16.96 14.12
N ASN A 201 -6.08 15.85 14.36
CA ASN A 201 -6.42 15.35 15.68
C ASN A 201 -5.93 13.91 15.91
N SER A 202 -5.84 13.11 14.86
CA SER A 202 -5.35 11.74 14.90
C SER A 202 -4.04 11.59 14.12
N VAL A 203 -2.98 11.23 14.86
CA VAL A 203 -1.69 10.86 14.28
C VAL A 203 -1.83 9.64 13.37
N GLU A 204 -2.70 8.70 13.74
CA GLU A 204 -2.93 7.47 12.99
C GLU A 204 -3.55 7.76 11.62
N LYS A 205 -4.67 8.49 11.60
CA LYS A 205 -5.33 8.89 10.34
C LYS A 205 -4.41 9.71 9.46
N LEU A 206 -3.73 10.70 10.03
CA LEU A 206 -2.79 11.53 9.27
C LEU A 206 -1.66 10.68 8.67
N THR A 207 -1.14 9.70 9.42
CA THR A 207 -0.09 8.79 8.94
C THR A 207 -0.60 7.92 7.79
N ILE A 208 -1.75 7.27 7.95
CA ILE A 208 -2.35 6.40 6.93
C ILE A 208 -2.66 7.20 5.66
N GLY A 209 -3.31 8.36 5.78
CA GLY A 209 -3.62 9.22 4.63
C GLY A 209 -2.37 9.73 3.92
N SER A 210 -1.33 10.11 4.66
CA SER A 210 -0.07 10.59 4.10
C SER A 210 0.71 9.49 3.37
N MET A 211 0.66 8.26 3.88
CA MET A 211 1.31 7.11 3.25
C MET A 211 0.54 6.58 2.05
N ALA A 212 -0.79 6.61 2.08
CA ALA A 212 -1.62 6.42 0.89
C ALA A 212 -1.25 7.44 -0.19
N LYS A 213 -1.11 8.73 0.17
CA LYS A 213 -0.69 9.79 -0.76
C LYS A 213 0.67 9.51 -1.40
N TRP A 214 1.67 9.17 -0.59
CA TRP A 214 3.02 8.89 -1.08
C TRP A 214 3.08 7.63 -1.96
N THR A 215 2.42 6.54 -1.55
CA THR A 215 2.40 5.28 -2.32
C THR A 215 1.63 5.44 -3.63
N LEU A 216 0.54 6.21 -3.65
CA LEU A 216 -0.17 6.58 -4.87
C LEU A 216 0.76 7.31 -5.84
N ALA A 217 1.44 8.37 -5.38
CA ALA A 217 2.37 9.13 -6.21
C ALA A 217 3.51 8.25 -6.75
N THR A 218 4.07 7.39 -5.90
CA THR A 218 5.17 6.48 -6.27
C THR A 218 4.74 5.50 -7.36
N ASN A 219 3.64 4.77 -7.16
CA ASN A 219 3.17 3.78 -8.14
C ASN A 219 2.71 4.45 -9.44
N ALA A 220 2.06 5.62 -9.33
CA ALA A 220 1.61 6.39 -10.46
C ALA A 220 2.76 6.92 -11.34
N THR A 221 4.02 6.92 -10.91
CA THR A 221 5.15 7.27 -11.82
C THR A 221 5.29 6.26 -12.96
N ARG A 222 5.01 4.99 -12.71
CA ARG A 222 5.25 3.87 -13.65
C ARG A 222 3.97 3.25 -14.19
N ASP A 223 2.85 3.41 -13.48
CA ASP A 223 1.56 2.87 -13.87
C ASP A 223 0.68 3.95 -14.53
N LYS A 224 0.54 3.89 -15.85
CA LYS A 224 -0.32 4.81 -16.60
C LYS A 224 -1.80 4.60 -16.29
N ASP A 225 -2.24 3.36 -16.15
CA ASP A 225 -3.65 3.06 -15.89
C ASP A 225 -4.08 3.63 -14.53
N LEU A 226 -3.21 3.53 -13.53
CA LEU A 226 -3.41 4.16 -12.23
C LEU A 226 -3.56 5.67 -12.35
N ARG A 227 -2.70 6.34 -13.14
CA ARG A 227 -2.82 7.79 -13.39
C ARG A 227 -4.12 8.15 -14.07
N ASP A 228 -4.57 7.35 -15.04
CA ASP A 228 -5.84 7.59 -15.73
C ASP A 228 -7.03 7.46 -14.75
N ILE A 229 -7.01 6.45 -13.87
CA ILE A 229 -8.00 6.32 -12.78
C ILE A 229 -7.99 7.55 -11.88
N MET A 230 -6.81 8.01 -11.44
CA MET A 230 -6.68 9.21 -10.60
C MET A 230 -7.24 10.46 -11.27
N LYS A 231 -6.92 10.68 -12.56
CA LYS A 231 -7.43 11.81 -13.34
C LYS A 231 -8.94 11.76 -13.48
N ALA A 232 -9.52 10.58 -13.70
CA ALA A 232 -10.98 10.41 -13.73
C ALA A 232 -11.62 10.76 -12.37
N GLN A 233 -10.98 10.41 -11.26
CA GLN A 233 -11.47 10.71 -9.90
C GLN A 233 -11.45 12.20 -9.53
N MET A 234 -10.63 13.03 -10.20
CA MET A 234 -10.58 14.47 -9.92
C MET A 234 -11.95 15.17 -10.03
N ASN A 235 -12.82 14.68 -10.92
CA ASN A 235 -14.13 15.28 -11.18
C ASN A 235 -15.23 14.82 -10.21
N THR A 236 -15.04 13.69 -9.52
CA THR A 236 -16.06 13.07 -8.67
C THR A 236 -15.75 13.20 -7.18
N GLN A 237 -14.48 13.32 -6.82
CA GLN A 237 -14.05 13.38 -5.42
C GLN A 237 -14.37 14.73 -4.76
N PRO A 238 -14.69 14.76 -3.45
CA PRO A 238 -14.90 16.01 -2.71
C PRO A 238 -13.60 16.80 -2.58
N ALA A 239 -13.69 18.10 -2.28
CA ALA A 239 -12.52 19.00 -2.24
C ALA A 239 -11.39 18.50 -1.30
N VAL A 240 -11.74 17.90 -0.17
CA VAL A 240 -10.80 17.34 0.82
C VAL A 240 -9.96 16.19 0.27
N VAL A 241 -10.44 15.47 -0.75
CA VAL A 241 -9.71 14.43 -1.48
C VAL A 241 -9.09 14.98 -2.77
N ARG A 242 -9.82 15.84 -3.49
CA ARG A 242 -9.41 16.37 -4.79
C ARG A 242 -8.11 17.16 -4.73
N LYS A 243 -7.91 17.99 -3.69
CA LYS A 243 -6.67 18.76 -3.52
C LYS A 243 -5.44 17.84 -3.35
N PRO A 244 -5.39 16.93 -2.35
CA PRO A 244 -4.26 16.02 -2.22
C PRO A 244 -4.11 15.09 -3.43
N LEU A 245 -5.19 14.72 -4.12
CA LEU A 245 -5.12 13.94 -5.35
C LEU A 245 -4.45 14.70 -6.50
N ALA A 246 -4.70 16.00 -6.66
CA ALA A 246 -4.01 16.83 -7.65
C ALA A 246 -2.49 16.83 -7.40
N GLU A 247 -2.09 17.00 -6.13
CA GLU A 247 -0.67 17.00 -5.73
C GLU A 247 -0.01 15.63 -5.99
N VAL A 248 -0.75 14.53 -5.85
CA VAL A 248 -0.29 13.17 -6.19
C VAL A 248 -0.05 13.03 -7.68
N ILE A 249 -1.01 13.46 -8.51
CA ILE A 249 -0.90 13.39 -9.98
C ILE A 249 0.28 14.24 -10.45
N GLU A 250 0.38 15.47 -9.97
CA GLU A 250 1.48 16.37 -10.29
C GLU A 250 2.84 15.74 -9.92
N ALA A 251 3.01 15.27 -8.68
CA ALA A 251 4.27 14.67 -8.23
C ALA A 251 4.63 13.39 -9.02
N ALA A 252 3.63 12.62 -9.46
CA ALA A 252 3.86 11.44 -10.28
C ALA A 252 4.32 11.81 -11.70
N GLU A 253 3.77 12.88 -12.29
CA GLU A 253 4.12 13.35 -13.64
C GLU A 253 5.45 14.12 -13.69
N THR A 254 5.80 14.81 -12.61
CA THR A 254 7.07 15.55 -12.48
C THR A 254 8.18 14.75 -11.82
N PHE A 255 7.91 13.51 -11.37
CA PHE A 255 8.82 12.65 -10.62
C PHE A 255 9.29 13.26 -9.27
N GLU A 256 8.55 14.22 -8.71
CA GLU A 256 8.86 14.90 -7.44
C GLU A 256 8.29 14.21 -6.20
N VAL A 257 8.18 12.88 -6.23
CA VAL A 257 7.56 12.07 -5.16
C VAL A 257 8.27 12.25 -3.79
N LYS A 258 9.56 12.60 -3.80
CA LYS A 258 10.33 12.88 -2.58
C LYS A 258 9.74 14.05 -1.77
N ARG A 259 9.19 15.06 -2.44
CA ARG A 259 8.55 16.20 -1.79
C ARG A 259 7.34 15.76 -0.97
N ILE A 260 6.48 14.92 -1.57
CA ILE A 260 5.28 14.36 -0.90
C ILE A 260 5.67 13.61 0.38
N LYS A 261 6.73 12.79 0.32
CA LYS A 261 7.23 12.05 1.50
C LYS A 261 7.70 12.99 2.60
N ASN A 262 8.47 14.02 2.26
CA ASN A 262 9.02 14.95 3.24
C ASN A 262 7.94 15.79 3.91
N ASP A 263 6.98 16.31 3.13
CA ASP A 263 5.86 17.09 3.64
C ASP A 263 4.99 16.26 4.60
N ALA A 264 4.75 14.98 4.25
CA ALA A 264 4.07 14.02 5.09
C ALA A 264 4.76 13.82 6.45
N LEU A 265 6.07 13.53 6.44
CA LEU A 265 6.83 13.31 7.67
C LEU A 265 6.80 14.54 8.58
N LYS A 266 6.97 15.73 8.00
CA LYS A 266 6.91 16.99 8.74
C LYS A 266 5.53 17.21 9.39
N ALA A 267 4.44 16.96 8.66
CA ALA A 267 3.09 17.13 9.19
C ALA A 267 2.80 16.16 10.36
N ILE A 268 3.26 14.91 10.24
CA ILE A 268 3.11 13.89 11.29
C ILE A 268 3.93 14.28 12.53
N GLU A 269 5.18 14.70 12.34
CA GLU A 269 6.05 15.14 13.44
C GLU A 269 5.47 16.38 14.14
N GLU A 270 4.98 17.35 13.39
CA GLU A 270 4.32 18.53 13.95
C GLU A 270 3.10 18.15 14.80
N LEU A 271 2.25 17.23 14.33
CA LEU A 271 1.10 16.78 15.09
C LEU A 271 1.50 15.99 16.35
N LYS A 272 2.56 15.18 16.29
CA LYS A 272 3.11 14.48 17.46
C LYS A 272 3.65 15.46 18.50
N LEU A 273 4.36 16.50 18.08
CA LEU A 273 4.97 17.50 18.95
C LEU A 273 3.92 18.44 19.57
N LYS A 274 3.02 18.99 18.76
CA LYS A 274 2.03 19.99 19.19
C LYS A 274 0.77 19.38 19.80
N GLY A 275 0.53 18.09 19.55
CA GLY A 275 -0.70 17.41 19.91
C GLY A 275 -1.90 17.79 19.03
N PRO A 276 -3.04 17.09 19.22
CA PRO A 276 -4.29 17.32 18.51
C PRO A 276 -4.72 18.79 18.53
N GLU A 277 -5.25 19.25 17.40
CA GLU A 277 -5.80 20.60 17.26
C GLU A 277 -6.87 20.91 18.29
N TRP A 278 -7.78 19.98 18.60
CA TRP A 278 -8.81 20.21 19.60
C TRP A 278 -8.24 20.61 20.97
N ARG A 279 -7.07 20.06 21.38
CA ARG A 279 -6.41 20.46 22.64
C ARG A 279 -5.83 21.87 22.54
N ARG A 280 -5.32 22.26 21.39
CA ARG A 280 -4.74 23.59 21.14
C ARG A 280 -5.83 24.66 21.10
N ASP A 281 -6.96 24.35 20.49
CA ASP A 281 -8.12 25.23 20.45
C ASP A 281 -8.79 25.36 21.82
N THR A 282 -8.90 24.28 22.62
CA THR A 282 -9.39 24.40 24.00
C THR A 282 -8.46 25.22 24.88
N VAL A 283 -7.13 25.09 24.71
CA VAL A 283 -6.16 25.97 25.39
C VAL A 283 -6.34 27.41 24.92
N TRP A 284 -6.54 27.64 23.62
CA TRP A 284 -6.79 28.97 23.07
C TRP A 284 -8.11 29.57 23.56
N TRP A 285 -9.23 28.84 23.60
CA TRP A 285 -10.51 29.33 24.12
C TRP A 285 -10.52 29.46 25.65
N GLY A 286 -9.80 28.58 26.36
CA GLY A 286 -9.58 28.68 27.81
C GLY A 286 -8.72 29.89 28.19
N GLN A 287 -7.72 30.23 27.38
CA GLN A 287 -6.92 31.45 27.52
C GLN A 287 -7.66 32.70 27.00
N ALA A 288 -8.39 32.62 25.88
CA ALA A 288 -9.15 33.74 25.33
C ALA A 288 -10.34 34.12 26.22
N GLY A 289 -10.91 33.16 26.96
CA GLY A 289 -11.91 33.41 28.00
C GLY A 289 -11.33 33.96 29.31
N GLN A 290 -10.01 33.89 29.53
CA GLN A 290 -9.38 34.32 30.78
C GLN A 290 -8.44 35.52 30.67
N THR A 291 -7.97 35.94 29.49
CA THR A 291 -6.95 37.00 29.44
C THR A 291 -6.94 37.84 28.15
N LEU A 292 -7.58 39.01 28.24
CA LEU A 292 -7.11 40.28 27.66
C LEU A 292 -5.90 40.84 28.44
N PHE A 293 -5.11 39.99 29.11
CA PHE A 293 -3.97 40.39 29.92
C PHE A 293 -2.79 39.41 29.80
N ALA A 294 -1.60 39.98 29.64
CA ALA A 294 -0.26 39.40 29.77
C ALA A 294 0.38 38.78 28.50
N LEU A 295 1.08 39.67 27.80
CA LEU A 295 2.33 39.45 27.06
C LEU A 295 3.33 38.54 27.83
N GLY A 296 4.18 37.83 27.09
CA GLY A 296 5.55 37.57 27.53
C GLY A 296 6.09 36.14 27.37
N CYS A 297 6.98 35.96 26.39
CA CYS A 297 8.14 35.07 26.35
C CYS A 297 8.10 33.72 27.11
N VAL A 298 7.99 32.62 26.36
CA VAL A 298 8.83 31.43 26.59
C VAL A 298 9.24 30.83 25.24
N ALA A 299 10.39 31.28 24.75
CA ALA A 299 11.23 30.52 23.86
C ALA A 299 12.51 30.17 24.62
N ALA A 300 12.85 28.88 24.61
CA ALA A 300 14.16 28.27 24.90
C ALA A 300 14.71 28.26 26.35
N ALA A 301 14.74 27.05 26.91
CA ALA A 301 15.95 26.44 27.50
C ALA A 301 15.88 24.94 27.15
N ALA A 302 16.70 24.36 26.28
CA ALA A 302 18.17 24.24 26.34
C ALA A 302 18.65 23.67 27.68
N ALA A 303 18.31 22.41 27.95
CA ALA A 303 19.10 21.54 28.83
C ALA A 303 19.24 20.19 28.13
N GLY A 304 20.43 19.96 27.57
CA GLY A 304 20.77 18.72 26.89
C GLY A 304 20.86 17.55 27.87
N GLN A 305 20.39 16.39 27.43
CA GLN A 305 20.97 15.10 27.76
C GLN A 305 20.87 14.19 26.54
N VAL A 306 22.04 13.83 26.01
CA VAL A 306 22.26 12.71 25.11
C VAL A 306 22.85 11.62 26.00
N GLU A 307 22.13 10.52 26.21
CA GLU A 307 22.68 9.16 26.37
C GLU A 307 21.54 8.14 26.59
N PHE A 308 21.44 7.17 25.66
CA PHE A 308 20.71 5.89 25.69
C PHE A 308 19.19 5.92 26.02
N GLY A 309 18.24 5.53 25.18
CA GLY A 309 18.29 4.68 23.99
C GLY A 309 17.27 3.55 24.11
N VAL A 310 15.97 3.83 23.92
CA VAL A 310 14.93 2.97 23.29
C VAL A 310 13.68 3.84 23.03
N PRO A 311 13.25 4.11 21.78
CA PRO A 311 11.90 4.59 21.51
C PRO A 311 10.98 3.39 21.20
N CYS A 312 10.34 2.88 22.25
CA CYS A 312 9.06 2.17 22.11
C CYS A 312 7.99 3.25 22.00
N VAL A 313 7.48 3.54 20.79
CA VAL A 313 6.09 3.32 20.36
C VAL A 313 6.03 3.68 18.87
N ILE A 314 6.23 2.68 18.02
CA ILE A 314 5.79 2.72 16.62
C ILE A 314 4.28 2.50 16.68
N GLY A 315 3.52 3.61 16.70
CA GLY A 315 2.08 3.56 16.49
C GLY A 315 1.79 3.41 14.99
N GLY A 316 1.18 2.29 14.63
CA GLY A 316 0.61 2.04 13.30
C GLY A 316 1.59 1.43 12.31
N ALA A 317 1.68 0.10 12.30
CA ALA A 317 2.40 -0.69 11.31
C ALA A 317 1.78 -0.48 9.90
N LEU A 318 2.29 0.50 9.18
CA LEU A 318 2.34 0.43 7.72
C LEU A 318 3.57 -0.41 7.38
N SER A 319 3.34 -1.54 6.75
CA SER A 319 4.38 -2.55 6.52
C SER A 319 5.66 -1.90 6.03
N SER A 320 6.69 -2.07 6.85
CA SER A 320 8.08 -1.75 6.54
C SER A 320 8.51 -2.35 5.19
N ALA A 321 7.80 -3.38 4.69
CA ALA A 321 7.98 -3.94 3.36
C ALA A 321 7.65 -2.95 2.23
N ALA A 322 6.50 -2.27 2.22
CA ALA A 322 6.19 -1.29 1.17
C ALA A 322 7.16 -0.09 1.22
N LEU A 323 7.54 0.34 2.43
CA LEU A 323 8.48 1.44 2.66
C LEU A 323 9.95 1.09 2.33
N LYS A 324 10.42 -0.14 2.59
CA LYS A 324 11.80 -0.56 2.32
C LYS A 324 12.12 -0.73 0.83
N TYR A 325 11.13 -1.04 -0.01
CA TYR A 325 11.37 -1.44 -1.40
C TYR A 325 10.86 -0.46 -2.46
N LEU A 326 10.03 0.53 -2.08
CA LEU A 326 9.55 1.59 -3.01
C LEU A 326 10.42 2.84 -3.02
N VAL A 327 11.49 2.87 -2.23
CA VAL A 327 12.54 3.90 -2.31
C VAL A 327 13.63 3.38 -3.26
N PRO A 328 13.97 4.08 -4.36
CA PRO A 328 15.18 3.78 -5.12
C PRO A 328 16.37 3.90 -4.16
N GLN A 329 17.20 2.85 -4.05
CA GLN A 329 18.48 3.01 -3.36
C GLN A 329 19.27 4.09 -4.10
N GLN A 330 19.75 5.08 -3.35
CA GLN A 330 20.64 6.12 -3.86
C GLN A 330 21.92 5.50 -4.41
#